data_AF-A0A843SL91-F1
#
_entry.id   AF-A0A843SL91-F1
#
_cell.length_a   1.000
_cell.length_b   1.000
_cell.length_c   1.000
_cell.angle_alpha   90.00
_cell.angle_beta   90.00
_cell.angle_gamma   90.00
#
_symmetry.space_group_name_H-M   'P 1'
#
loop_
_entity.id
_entity.type
_entity.pdbx_description
1 polymer ?
#
loop_
_entity_poly.entity_id
_entity_poly.type
_entity_poly.pdbx_seq_one_letter_code
_entity_poly.pdbx_strand_id
1 'polypeptide(L)' 'MNTTEVETMVRSVIVHLGLPFSVLSVVGSPAGWNIRVRASTGGTVAFTVVGGRPLSMRTAIQEKLEDAF' A
#
# COMPACT_ATOMS: atom_id res chain seq x y z
N MET A 1 -7.68 -12.44 3.50
CA MET A 1 -7.16 -11.53 2.46
C MET A 1 -5.90 -12.15 1.89
N ASN A 2 -5.75 -12.15 0.57
CA ASN A 2 -4.60 -12.67 -0.17
C ASN A 2 -3.82 -11.52 -0.84
N THR A 3 -2.67 -11.84 -1.43
CA THR A 3 -1.78 -10.83 -2.07
C THR A 3 -2.50 -9.99 -3.12
N THR A 4 -3.32 -10.61 -3.97
CA THR A 4 -4.05 -9.93 -5.04
C THR A 4 -5.07 -8.94 -4.50
N GLU A 5 -5.79 -9.31 -3.43
CA GLU A 5 -6.75 -8.42 -2.77
C GLU A 5 -6.06 -7.21 -2.15
N VAL A 6 -4.90 -7.40 -1.49
CA VAL A 6 -4.12 -6.31 -0.92
C VAL A 6 -3.52 -5.42 -2.00
N GLU A 7 -2.97 -6.00 -3.07
CA GLU A 7 -2.47 -5.23 -4.20
C GLU A 7 -3.57 -4.38 -4.85
N THR A 8 -4.75 -4.95 -5.03
CA THR A 8 -5.94 -4.24 -5.55
C THR A 8 -6.34 -3.10 -4.62
N MET A 9 -6.29 -3.32 -3.30
CA MET A 9 -6.57 -2.29 -2.30
C MET A 9 -5.56 -1.13 -2.38
N VAL A 10 -4.25 -1.42 -2.46
CA VAL A 10 -3.23 -0.38 -2.58
C VAL A 10 -3.41 0.41 -3.88
N ARG A 11 -3.62 -0.27 -5.01
CA ARG A 11 -3.90 0.39 -6.30
C ARG A 11 -5.15 1.26 -6.22
N SER A 12 -6.22 0.78 -5.57
CA SER A 12 -7.46 1.54 -5.38
C SER A 12 -7.23 2.82 -4.58
N VAL A 13 -6.43 2.77 -3.52
CA VAL A 13 -6.08 3.96 -2.71
C VAL A 13 -5.30 4.98 -3.56
N ILE A 14 -4.25 4.52 -4.26
CA ILE A 14 -3.44 5.37 -5.14
C ILE A 14 -4.30 6.08 -6.18
N VAL A 15 -5.15 5.34 -6.89
CA VAL A 15 -6.03 5.91 -7.93
C VAL A 15 -7.06 6.86 -7.33
N HIS A 16 -7.66 6.49 -6.19
CA HIS A 16 -8.69 7.31 -5.55
C HIS A 16 -8.16 8.65 -5.04
N LEU A 17 -6.93 8.68 -4.53
CA LEU A 17 -6.28 9.87 -4.01
C LEU A 17 -5.45 10.63 -5.06
N GLY A 18 -5.31 10.08 -6.27
CA GLY A 18 -4.51 10.68 -7.35
C GLY A 18 -3.01 10.73 -7.03
N LEU A 19 -2.50 9.82 -6.19
CA LEU A 19 -1.11 9.84 -5.76
C LEU A 19 -0.18 9.32 -6.88
N PRO A 20 1.04 9.88 -7.04
CA PRO A 20 1.94 9.52 -8.13
C PRO A 20 2.78 8.28 -7.79
N PHE A 21 2.13 7.21 -7.31
CA PHE A 21 2.78 5.96 -6.94
C PHE A 21 2.38 4.81 -7.88
N SER A 22 3.29 3.86 -8.07
CA SER A 22 3.02 2.59 -8.74
C SER A 22 3.40 1.43 -7.82
N VAL A 23 2.51 0.43 -7.69
CA VAL A 23 2.80 -0.74 -6.85
C VAL A 23 3.92 -1.57 -7.47
N LEU A 24 4.95 -1.87 -6.69
CA LEU A 24 6.05 -2.75 -7.09
C LEU A 24 5.89 -4.17 -6.56
N SER A 25 5.53 -4.30 -5.28
CA SER A 25 5.38 -5.62 -4.65
C SER A 25 4.49 -5.54 -3.43
N VAL A 26 3.69 -6.59 -3.23
CA VAL A 26 2.95 -6.84 -1.99
C VAL A 26 3.31 -8.25 -1.53
N VAL A 27 3.80 -8.39 -0.30
CA VAL A 27 4.26 -9.67 0.25
C VAL A 27 3.71 -9.86 1.66
N GLY A 28 3.06 -10.98 1.90
CA GLY A 28 2.60 -11.37 3.23
C GLY A 28 3.79 -11.69 4.16
N SER A 29 3.65 -11.36 5.43
CA SER A 29 4.64 -11.60 6.48
C SER A 29 3.95 -11.87 7.82
N PRO A 30 4.66 -12.43 8.83
CA PRO A 30 4.07 -12.64 10.15
C PRO A 30 3.54 -11.35 10.81
N ALA A 31 4.10 -10.19 10.47
CA ALA A 31 3.68 -8.89 11.01
C ALA A 31 2.53 -8.23 10.20
N GLY A 32 2.09 -8.82 9.09
CA GLY A 32 1.11 -8.24 8.17
C GLY A 32 1.62 -8.22 6.72
N TRP A 33 1.42 -7.11 6.02
CA TRP A 33 1.73 -6.98 4.60
C TRP A 33 2.84 -5.99 4.37
N ASN A 34 3.93 -6.44 3.75
CA ASN A 34 5.00 -5.59 3.27
C ASN A 34 4.66 -5.09 1.87
N ILE A 35 4.54 -3.77 1.74
CA ILE A 35 4.14 -3.10 0.51
C ILE A 35 5.31 -2.22 0.05
N ARG A 36 5.62 -2.30 -1.24
CA ARG A 36 6.58 -1.41 -1.89
C ARG A 36 5.91 -0.71 -3.06
N VAL A 37 6.09 0.59 -3.12
CA VAL A 37 5.62 1.44 -4.22
C VAL A 37 6.77 2.29 -4.76
N ARG A 38 6.68 2.66 -6.03
CA ARG A 38 7.60 3.59 -6.70
C ARG A 38 6.91 4.92 -6.91
N ALA A 39 7.50 6.01 -6.42
CA ALA A 39 7.10 7.37 -6.74
C ALA A 39 7.47 7.71 -8.19
N SER A 40 6.73 8.61 -8.82
CA SER A 40 7.03 9.11 -10.17
C SER A 40 8.41 9.76 -10.28
N THR A 41 8.94 10.29 -9.17
CA THR A 41 10.29 10.85 -9.05
C THR A 41 11.41 9.79 -9.07
N GLY A 42 11.05 8.50 -9.11
CA GLY A 42 11.98 7.36 -9.11
C GLY A 42 12.28 6.80 -7.71
N GLY A 43 11.87 7.49 -6.64
CA GLY A 43 12.00 7.02 -5.26
C GLY A 43 11.17 5.75 -5.00
N THR A 44 11.62 4.92 -4.07
CA THR A 44 10.87 3.73 -3.62
C THR A 44 10.47 3.92 -2.17
N VAL A 45 9.19 3.74 -1.87
CA VAL A 45 8.64 3.79 -0.52
C VAL A 45 8.25 2.37 -0.13
N ALA A 46 8.69 1.94 1.05
CA ALA A 46 8.38 0.63 1.61
C ALA A 46 7.76 0.80 2.99
N PHE A 47 6.64 0.12 3.24
CA PHE A 47 5.95 0.16 4.52
C PHE A 47 5.25 -1.16 4.80
N THR A 48 4.96 -1.39 6.09
CA THR A 48 4.24 -2.58 6.55
C THR A 48 2.87 -2.17 7.08
N VAL A 49 1.83 -2.92 6.70
CA VAL A 49 0.46 -2.74 7.20
C VAL A 49 0.03 -3.99 7.94
N VAL A 50 -0.40 -3.83 9.20
CA VAL A 50 -0.90 -4.94 10.02
C VAL A 50 -2.13 -5.55 9.36
N GLY A 51 -2.13 -6.88 9.22
CA GLY A 51 -3.28 -7.60 8.68
C GLY A 51 -4.49 -7.51 9.62
N GLY A 52 -5.70 -7.42 9.07
CA GLY A 52 -6.91 -7.32 9.88
C GLY A 52 -8.15 -7.00 9.07
N ARG A 53 -9.01 -6.13 9.61
CA ARG A 53 -10.24 -5.70 8.93
C ARG A 53 -9.88 -4.90 7.66
N PRO A 54 -10.52 -5.17 6.51
CA PRO A 54 -10.19 -4.51 5.24
C PRO A 54 -10.23 -2.97 5.30
N LEU A 55 -11.21 -2.41 6.01
CA LEU A 55 -11.33 -0.95 6.15
C LEU A 55 -10.16 -0.35 6.92
N SER A 56 -9.78 -0.95 8.05
CA SER A 56 -8.63 -0.49 8.85
C SER A 56 -7.32 -0.59 8.06
N MET A 57 -7.16 -1.64 7.27
CA MET A 57 -6.00 -1.78 6.39
C MET A 57 -5.97 -0.72 5.29
N ARG A 58 -7.12 -0.42 4.67
CA ARG A 58 -7.23 0.65 3.66
C ARG A 58 -6.84 2.00 4.25
N THR A 59 -7.35 2.35 5.43
CA THR A 59 -7.00 3.59 6.13
C THR A 59 -5.50 3.67 6.42
N ALA A 60 -4.90 2.59 6.94
CA ALA A 60 -3.45 2.58 7.20
C ALA A 60 -2.61 2.71 5.92
N ILE A 61 -3.03 2.10 4.80
CA ILE A 61 -2.36 2.27 3.50
C ILE A 61 -2.43 3.73 3.05
N GLN A 62 -3.61 4.35 3.17
CA GLN A 62 -3.79 5.75 2.82
C GLN A 62 -2.86 6.65 3.63
N GLU A 63 -2.87 6.55 4.96
CA GLU A 63 -2.00 7.34 5.84
C GLU A 63 -0.52 7.20 5.46
N LYS A 64 -0.06 5.97 5.19
CA LYS A 64 1.34 5.72 4.80
C LYS A 64 1.72 6.30 3.45
N LEU A 65 0.79 6.37 2.50
CA LEU A 65 1.06 6.95 1.19
C LEU A 65 0.96 8.48 1.21
N GLU A 66 0.06 9.05 2.00
CA GLU A 66 -0.05 10.49 2.23
C GLU A 66 1.18 11.04 2.97
N ASP A 67 1.67 10.34 4.01
CA ASP A 67 2.90 10.71 4.73
C ASP A 67 4.16 10.65 3.85
N ALA A 68 4.12 9.87 2.77
CA ALA A 68 5.26 9.63 1.88
C ALA A 68 5.25 10.49 0.61
N PHE A 69 4.18 11.27 0.39
CA PHE A 69 4.03 12.19 -0.73
C PHE A 69 4.54 13.59 -0.34
#